data_AF-A0A949P444-F1
#
_entry.id   AF-A0A949P444-F1
#
_cell.length_a   1.000
_cell.length_b   1.000
_cell.length_c   1.000
_cell.angle_alpha   90.00
_cell.angle_beta   90.00
_cell.angle_gamma   90.00
#
_symmetry.space_group_name_H-M   'P 1'
#
loop_
_entity.id
_entity.type
_entity.pdbx_description
1 polymer ?
#
loop_
_entity_poly.entity_id
_entity_poly.type
_entity_poly.pdbx_seq_one_letter_code
_entity_poly.pdbx_strand_id
1 'polypeptide(L)'
;MTWLIFASPCAHSASAYLQLGGWSKHFQNNQVYNESHNTTGIEVEFDTKSDSTFGFLISSFENSHWAESRHMAFTAKHCYQPFAFSKACLGLSAGAVDGYRKIKGGGFFPAIIPKLNLEYRKVGVELLCVPAIHSTASFCAVQGRLNMGHF
;
A
#
# COMPACT_ATOMS: atom_id res chain seq x y z
N MET A 1 -37.86 5.62 2.49
CA MET A 1 -37.48 5.06 1.17
C MET A 1 -36.13 5.69 0.82
N THR A 2 -35.04 5.03 1.21
CA THR A 2 -33.67 5.57 1.09
C THR A 2 -33.12 5.17 -0.26
N TRP A 3 -32.90 6.14 -1.15
CA TRP A 3 -32.24 5.90 -2.43
C TRP A 3 -30.73 5.79 -2.18
N LEU A 4 -30.22 4.56 -2.17
CA LEU A 4 -28.80 4.30 -2.42
C LEU A 4 -28.55 4.53 -3.91
N ILE A 5 -28.14 5.75 -4.27
CA ILE A 5 -27.60 6.00 -5.61
C ILE A 5 -26.20 5.38 -5.62
N PHE A 6 -26.07 4.18 -6.19
CA PHE A 6 -24.79 3.70 -6.69
C PHE A 6 -24.41 4.57 -7.89
N ALA A 7 -23.73 5.68 -7.62
CA ALA A 7 -23.01 6.38 -8.68
C ALA A 7 -21.94 5.41 -9.17
N SER A 8 -22.11 4.87 -10.38
CA SER A 8 -21.07 4.08 -11.04
C SER A 8 -19.77 4.88 -11.03
N PRO A 9 -18.69 4.42 -10.38
CA PRO A 9 -17.40 5.03 -10.54
C PRO A 9 -16.91 4.59 -11.92
N CYS A 10 -17.32 5.30 -12.96
CA CYS A 10 -16.70 5.12 -14.26
C CYS A 10 -15.26 5.63 -14.09
N ALA A 11 -14.31 4.70 -14.04
CA ALA A 11 -12.89 5.04 -14.00
C ALA A 11 -12.59 6.01 -15.16
N HIS A 12 -12.01 7.15 -14.84
CA HIS A 12 -11.71 8.18 -15.83
C HIS A 12 -10.29 8.04 -16.41
N SER A 13 -9.36 7.48 -15.63
CA SER A 13 -7.99 7.21 -16.04
C SER A 13 -7.46 5.98 -15.28
N ALA A 14 -6.59 5.21 -15.93
CA ALA A 14 -5.78 4.21 -15.25
C ALA A 14 -4.31 4.65 -15.20
N SER A 15 -3.59 4.24 -14.16
CA SER A 15 -2.15 4.47 -13.97
C SER A 15 -1.48 3.22 -13.43
N ALA A 16 -0.24 2.99 -13.81
CA ALA A 16 0.59 1.93 -13.22
C ALA A 16 1.74 2.53 -12.41
N TYR A 17 2.05 1.90 -11.29
CA TYR A 17 3.13 2.28 -10.41
C TYR A 17 4.02 1.10 -10.07
N LEU A 18 5.31 1.35 -10.07
CA LEU A 18 6.31 0.43 -9.55
C LEU A 18 6.64 0.81 -8.10
N GLN A 19 6.54 -0.15 -7.18
CA GLN A 19 6.94 0.00 -5.79
C GLN A 19 8.33 -0.60 -5.58
N LEU A 20 9.24 0.13 -4.94
CA LEU A 20 10.65 -0.25 -4.80
C LEU A 20 11.21 0.07 -3.42
N GLY A 21 11.97 -0.90 -2.88
CA GLY A 21 12.70 -0.80 -1.62
C GLY A 21 11.80 -0.46 -0.44
N GLY A 22 12.42 -0.03 0.65
CA GLY A 22 11.70 0.55 1.76
C GLY A 22 12.34 0.29 3.10
N TRP A 23 11.93 1.07 4.08
CA TRP A 23 12.42 0.99 5.45
C TRP A 23 11.25 1.03 6.42
N SER A 24 11.29 0.23 7.48
CA SER A 24 10.33 0.29 8.59
C SER A 24 10.96 0.88 9.82
N LYS A 25 10.08 1.30 10.73
CA LYS A 25 10.39 1.45 12.13
C LYS A 25 9.34 0.71 12.94
N HIS A 26 9.78 -0.24 13.75
CA HIS A 26 8.90 -0.94 14.69
C HIS A 26 8.73 -0.08 15.95
N PHE A 27 7.55 -0.12 16.56
CA PHE A 27 7.27 0.65 17.78
C PHE A 27 7.52 -0.14 19.06
N GLN A 28 7.63 -1.48 18.96
CA GLN A 28 7.98 -2.35 20.07
C GLN A 28 9.51 -2.54 20.10
N ASN A 29 10.16 -2.00 21.13
CA ASN A 29 11.62 -1.98 21.25
C ASN A 29 12.22 -3.27 21.84
N ASN A 30 11.42 -4.30 22.10
CA ASN A 30 11.88 -5.48 22.84
C ASN A 30 12.48 -6.57 21.95
N GLN A 31 12.56 -6.37 20.63
CA GLN A 31 13.14 -7.32 19.68
C GLN A 31 13.91 -6.59 18.58
N VAL A 32 14.87 -7.31 17.98
CA VAL A 32 15.59 -6.86 16.79
C VAL A 32 14.79 -7.30 15.57
N TYR A 33 14.33 -6.34 14.78
CA TYR A 33 13.60 -6.57 13.53
C TYR A 33 14.43 -6.14 12.33
N ASN A 34 14.25 -6.82 11.20
CA ASN A 34 14.70 -6.29 9.93
C ASN A 34 13.88 -5.05 9.58
N GLU A 35 14.55 -3.91 9.48
CA GLU A 35 13.95 -2.61 9.15
C GLU A 35 14.20 -2.21 7.70
N SER A 36 14.89 -3.02 6.91
CA SER A 36 15.14 -2.78 5.48
C SER A 36 14.37 -3.80 4.67
N HIS A 37 13.36 -3.36 3.93
CA HIS A 37 12.57 -4.23 3.08
C HIS A 37 13.04 -4.07 1.64
N ASN A 38 13.46 -5.17 1.03
CA ASN A 38 13.70 -5.19 -0.40
C ASN A 38 12.39 -5.34 -1.17
N THR A 39 11.48 -4.36 -1.04
CA THR A 39 10.16 -4.41 -1.69
C THR A 39 10.30 -4.26 -3.20
N THR A 40 9.55 -5.06 -3.95
CA THR A 40 9.34 -4.87 -5.39
C THR A 40 7.90 -5.24 -5.71
N GLY A 41 7.16 -4.34 -6.37
CA GLY A 41 5.76 -4.58 -6.66
C GLY A 41 5.17 -3.66 -7.72
N ILE A 42 3.96 -3.97 -8.16
CA ILE A 42 3.20 -3.19 -9.12
C ILE A 42 1.83 -2.87 -8.52
N GLU A 43 1.43 -1.61 -8.60
CA GLU A 43 0.08 -1.15 -8.28
C GLU A 43 -0.57 -0.55 -9.52
N VAL A 44 -1.74 -1.04 -9.87
CA VAL A 44 -2.58 -0.46 -10.93
C VAL A 44 -3.71 0.31 -10.25
N GLU A 45 -3.88 1.56 -10.64
CA GLU A 45 -4.83 2.48 -10.05
C GLU A 45 -5.80 3.01 -11.09
N PHE A 46 -7.05 3.19 -10.68
CA PHE A 46 -8.17 3.68 -11.45
C PHE A 46 -8.71 4.92 -10.73
N ASP A 47 -8.45 6.09 -11.31
CA ASP A 47 -8.90 7.37 -10.77
C ASP A 47 -10.37 7.63 -11.18
N THR A 48 -11.18 8.09 -10.24
CA THR A 48 -12.56 8.54 -10.49
C THR A 48 -12.61 10.05 -10.67
N LYS A 49 -13.78 10.57 -11.08
CA LYS A 49 -14.03 12.03 -11.13
C LYS A 49 -14.18 12.70 -9.77
N SER A 50 -14.25 11.93 -8.68
CA SER A 50 -14.52 12.41 -7.31
C SER A 50 -13.26 12.43 -6.44
N ASP A 51 -12.10 12.54 -7.05
CA ASP A 51 -10.78 12.42 -6.40
C ASP A 51 -10.59 11.11 -5.61
N SER A 52 -11.37 10.08 -5.92
CA SER A 52 -11.21 8.75 -5.34
C SER A 52 -10.40 7.90 -6.29
N THR A 53 -9.56 7.04 -5.74
CA THR A 53 -8.73 6.11 -6.50
C THR A 53 -8.94 4.71 -5.95
N PHE A 54 -9.26 3.78 -6.84
CA PHE A 54 -9.30 2.35 -6.53
C PHE A 54 -8.17 1.64 -7.24
N GLY A 55 -7.68 0.54 -6.70
CA GLY A 55 -6.55 -0.14 -7.32
C GLY A 55 -6.33 -1.55 -6.85
N PHE A 56 -5.34 -2.18 -7.46
CA PHE A 56 -4.89 -3.51 -7.15
C PHE A 56 -3.36 -3.54 -7.10
N LEU A 57 -2.82 -4.12 -6.04
CA LEU A 57 -1.40 -4.19 -5.73
C LEU A 57 -0.97 -5.66 -5.67
N ILE A 58 0.15 -5.99 -6.29
CA ILE A 58 0.92 -7.21 -6.01
C ILE A 58 2.37 -6.81 -5.73
N SER A 59 2.95 -7.33 -4.66
CA SER A 59 4.34 -7.05 -4.27
C SER A 59 5.01 -8.26 -3.61
N SER A 60 6.34 -8.29 -3.69
CA SER A 60 7.22 -9.09 -2.83
C SER A 60 8.03 -8.16 -1.94
N PHE A 61 8.36 -8.59 -0.73
CA PHE A 61 9.18 -7.83 0.21
C PHE A 61 9.92 -8.77 1.18
N GLU A 62 11.06 -8.31 1.69
CA GLU A 62 11.72 -8.99 2.80
C GLU A 62 11.06 -8.57 4.12
N ASN A 63 10.57 -9.55 4.89
CA ASN A 63 9.87 -9.29 6.14
C ASN A 63 10.84 -9.02 7.31
N SER A 64 10.27 -8.73 8.49
CA SER A 64 11.01 -8.39 9.71
C SER A 64 11.92 -9.52 10.24
N HIS A 65 11.89 -10.71 9.64
CA HIS A 65 12.72 -11.87 9.95
C HIS A 65 13.55 -12.35 8.76
N TRP A 66 13.92 -11.45 7.84
CA TRP A 66 14.81 -11.74 6.69
C TRP A 66 14.30 -12.85 5.77
N ALA A 67 12.98 -13.02 5.70
CA ALA A 67 12.34 -13.97 4.81
C ALA A 67 11.50 -13.23 3.78
N GLU A 68 11.49 -13.75 2.55
CA GLU A 68 10.64 -13.20 1.49
C GLU A 68 9.16 -13.44 1.80
N SER A 69 8.34 -12.43 1.56
CA SER A 69 6.89 -12.46 1.73
C SER A 69 6.22 -11.77 0.57
N ARG A 70 4.99 -12.18 0.26
CA ARG A 70 4.22 -11.67 -0.88
C ARG A 70 2.95 -11.02 -0.37
N HIS A 71 2.52 -9.96 -1.03
CA HIS A 71 1.31 -9.23 -0.66
C HIS A 71 0.50 -8.93 -1.91
N MET A 72 -0.79 -9.25 -1.86
CA MET A 72 -1.78 -8.84 -2.86
C MET A 72 -2.93 -8.12 -2.16
N ALA A 73 -3.37 -6.99 -2.71
CA ALA A 73 -4.43 -6.20 -2.08
C ALA A 73 -5.22 -5.35 -3.05
N PHE A 74 -6.45 -5.05 -2.67
CA PHE A 74 -7.22 -3.95 -3.25
C PHE A 74 -6.93 -2.68 -2.47
N THR A 75 -6.86 -1.55 -3.17
CA THR A 75 -6.60 -0.24 -2.57
C THR A 75 -7.77 0.69 -2.80
N ALA A 76 -8.10 1.49 -1.79
CA ALA A 76 -9.07 2.56 -1.89
C ALA A 76 -8.48 3.80 -1.22
N LYS A 77 -8.41 4.91 -1.96
CA LYS A 77 -7.79 6.15 -1.51
C LYS A 77 -8.65 7.34 -1.92
N HIS A 78 -8.53 8.41 -1.16
CA HIS A 78 -8.97 9.74 -1.55
C HIS A 78 -7.74 10.60 -1.77
N CYS A 79 -7.70 11.33 -2.88
CA CYS A 79 -6.55 12.08 -3.34
C CYS A 79 -6.82 13.58 -3.32
N TYR A 80 -5.77 14.34 -3.12
CA TYR A 80 -5.77 15.79 -3.18
C TYR A 80 -4.58 16.23 -4.02
N GLN A 81 -4.84 17.08 -5.01
CA GLN A 81 -3.83 17.56 -5.96
C GLN A 81 -3.67 19.08 -5.81
N PRO A 82 -2.81 19.57 -4.88
CA PRO A 82 -2.67 21.01 -4.67
C PRO A 82 -2.04 21.73 -5.86
N PHE A 83 -1.20 21.04 -6.63
CA PHE A 83 -0.54 21.55 -7.84
C PHE A 83 -0.57 20.49 -8.94
N ALA A 84 -0.51 20.92 -10.20
CA ALA A 84 -0.54 20.03 -11.37
C ALA A 84 0.57 18.95 -11.39
N PHE A 85 1.62 19.11 -10.58
CA PHE A 85 2.76 18.20 -10.50
C PHE A 85 2.84 17.43 -9.17
N SER A 86 1.87 17.56 -8.26
CA SER A 86 1.92 16.92 -6.94
C SER A 86 0.58 16.29 -6.56
N LYS A 87 0.57 15.04 -6.12
CA LYS A 87 -0.63 14.31 -5.70
C LYS A 87 -0.39 13.72 -4.32
N ALA A 88 -1.31 13.94 -3.38
CA ALA A 88 -1.30 13.34 -2.06
C ALA A 88 -2.54 12.48 -1.90
N CYS A 89 -2.41 11.20 -1.57
CA CYS A 89 -3.55 10.30 -1.42
C CYS A 89 -3.52 9.60 -0.06
N LEU A 90 -4.62 9.67 0.67
CA LEU A 90 -4.82 8.96 1.92
C LEU A 90 -5.84 7.85 1.72
N GLY A 91 -5.55 6.66 2.24
CA GLY A 91 -6.47 5.55 2.13
C GLY A 91 -5.98 4.31 2.85
N LEU A 92 -6.38 3.16 2.32
CA LEU A 92 -5.99 1.86 2.83
C LEU A 92 -5.87 0.84 1.71
N SER A 93 -5.16 -0.23 1.99
CA SER A 93 -5.20 -1.47 1.22
C SER A 93 -5.74 -2.62 2.07
N ALA A 94 -6.57 -3.48 1.49
CA ALA A 94 -7.08 -4.68 2.12
C ALA A 94 -6.80 -5.88 1.23
N GLY A 95 -6.19 -6.91 1.80
CA GLY A 95 -5.65 -8.02 1.02
C GLY A 95 -5.12 -9.17 1.85
N ALA A 96 -4.23 -9.95 1.25
CA ALA A 96 -3.60 -11.10 1.87
C ALA A 96 -2.08 -11.05 1.72
N VAL A 97 -1.40 -11.45 2.79
CA VAL A 97 0.06 -11.60 2.84
C VAL A 97 0.40 -13.08 3.01
N ASP A 98 1.45 -13.52 2.35
CA ASP A 98 1.97 -14.89 2.34
C ASP A 98 3.48 -14.92 2.60
N GLY A 99 4.01 -16.06 3.05
CA GLY A 99 5.45 -16.26 3.26
C GLY A 99 5.98 -15.83 4.63
N TYR A 100 5.12 -15.32 5.52
CA TYR A 100 5.55 -14.88 6.85
C TYR A 100 5.41 -16.00 7.90
N ARG A 101 6.43 -16.85 8.05
CA ARG A 101 6.40 -18.06 8.93
C ARG A 101 5.91 -17.85 10.36
N LYS A 102 6.12 -16.66 10.95
CA LYS A 102 5.64 -16.33 12.31
C LYS A 102 4.12 -16.18 12.38
N ILE A 103 3.45 -15.96 11.26
CA ILE A 103 2.00 -15.84 11.15
C ILE A 103 1.48 -17.03 10.35
N LYS A 104 0.56 -17.81 10.94
CA LYS A 104 -0.05 -18.99 10.30
C LYS A 104 0.94 -19.98 9.64
N GLY A 105 2.14 -20.12 10.18
CA GLY A 105 3.16 -21.03 9.62
C GLY A 105 3.68 -20.63 8.23
N GLY A 106 3.41 -19.39 7.79
CA GLY A 106 3.83 -18.88 6.49
C GLY A 106 2.79 -18.97 5.38
N GLY A 107 1.57 -19.43 5.67
CA GLY A 107 0.45 -19.36 4.72
C GLY A 107 -0.25 -18.00 4.71
N PHE A 108 -1.23 -17.86 3.82
CA PHE A 108 -1.99 -16.62 3.64
C PHE A 108 -2.71 -16.15 4.91
N PHE A 109 -2.53 -14.86 5.22
CA PHE A 109 -3.30 -14.17 6.26
C PHE A 109 -3.82 -12.82 5.74
N PRO A 110 -5.03 -12.40 6.16
CA PRO A 110 -5.58 -11.12 5.73
C PRO A 110 -4.86 -9.95 6.42
N ALA A 111 -4.72 -8.84 5.70
CA ALA A 111 -4.16 -7.60 6.22
C ALA A 111 -4.96 -6.39 5.73
N ILE A 112 -5.15 -5.41 6.62
CA ILE A 112 -5.68 -4.08 6.29
C ILE A 112 -4.61 -3.07 6.69
N ILE A 113 -4.15 -2.28 5.73
CA ILE A 113 -2.98 -1.42 5.88
C ILE A 113 -3.37 0.00 5.48
N PRO A 114 -3.53 0.93 6.45
CA PRO A 114 -3.55 2.35 6.18
C PRO A 114 -2.34 2.81 5.37
N LYS A 115 -2.56 3.63 4.35
CA LYS A 115 -1.51 4.15 3.48
C LYS A 115 -1.68 5.62 3.13
N LEU A 116 -0.55 6.31 3.00
CA LEU A 116 -0.43 7.69 2.52
C LEU A 116 0.58 7.70 1.37
N ASN A 117 0.15 8.18 0.21
CA ASN A 117 1.01 8.35 -0.95
C ASN A 117 1.28 9.84 -1.14
N LEU A 118 2.54 10.21 -1.34
CA LEU A 118 2.95 11.55 -1.71
C LEU A 118 3.75 11.46 -3.01
N GLU A 119 3.28 12.14 -4.04
CA GLU A 119 3.84 12.06 -5.38
C GLU A 119 4.24 13.44 -5.89
N TYR A 120 5.41 13.53 -6.50
CA TYR A 120 5.90 14.67 -7.25
C TYR A 120 6.32 14.20 -8.66
N ARG A 121 5.58 14.64 -9.68
CA ARG A 121 5.71 14.19 -11.07
C ARG A 121 5.59 12.66 -11.15
N LYS A 122 6.68 11.97 -11.50
CA LYS A 122 6.72 10.49 -11.63
C LYS A 122 7.26 9.78 -10.41
N VAL A 123 7.76 10.51 -9.42
CA VAL A 123 8.41 9.93 -8.24
C VAL A 123 7.54 10.20 -7.03
N GLY A 124 7.35 9.18 -6.21
CA GLY A 124 6.60 9.30 -4.98
C GLY A 124 7.15 8.43 -3.88
N VAL A 125 6.59 8.63 -2.70
CA VAL A 125 6.79 7.82 -1.53
C VAL A 125 5.44 7.33 -1.04
N GLU A 126 5.42 6.10 -0.54
CA GLU A 126 4.27 5.51 0.12
C GLU A 126 4.66 5.23 1.57
N LEU A 127 3.90 5.81 2.50
CA LEU A 127 3.94 5.51 3.91
C LEU A 127 2.81 4.53 4.22
N LEU A 128 3.14 3.39 4.82
CA LEU A 128 2.18 2.39 5.25
C LEU A 128 2.37 2.12 6.73
N CYS A 129 1.29 1.99 7.49
CA CYS A 129 1.36 1.73 8.93
C CYS A 129 0.52 0.52 9.27
N VAL A 130 1.17 -0.54 9.76
CA VAL A 130 0.51 -1.78 10.16
C VAL A 130 0.25 -1.71 11.67
N PRO A 131 -1.03 -1.68 12.10
CA PRO A 131 -1.35 -1.75 13.52
C PRO A 131 -0.97 -3.12 14.08
N ALA A 132 -0.70 -3.17 15.39
CA ALA A 132 -0.45 -4.43 16.07
C ALA A 132 -1.75 -5.26 16.07
N ILE A 133 -1.70 -6.48 15.56
CA ILE A 133 -2.82 -7.42 15.57
C ILE A 133 -2.34 -8.68 16.30
N HIS A 134 -2.94 -8.96 17.45
CA HIS A 134 -2.47 -10.02 18.36
C HIS A 134 -1.01 -9.81 18.77
N SER A 135 -0.15 -10.82 18.56
CA SER A 135 1.25 -10.81 18.99
C SER A 135 2.21 -10.20 17.95
N THR A 136 1.69 -9.50 16.93
CA THR A 136 2.55 -8.83 15.94
C THR A 136 2.94 -7.43 16.43
N ALA A 137 4.18 -7.05 16.17
CA ALA A 137 4.63 -5.69 16.37
C ALA A 137 3.95 -4.73 15.38
N SER A 138 3.62 -3.54 15.84
CA SER A 138 3.20 -2.44 14.98
C SER A 138 4.42 -1.75 14.40
N PHE A 139 4.31 -1.33 13.15
CA PHE A 139 5.37 -0.60 12.47
C PHE A 139 4.77 0.35 11.44
N CYS A 140 5.53 1.37 11.08
CA CYS A 140 5.31 2.10 9.84
C CYS A 140 6.49 1.87 8.91
N ALA A 141 6.22 1.77 7.62
CA ALA A 141 7.23 1.68 6.58
C ALA A 141 7.06 2.76 5.53
N VAL A 142 8.18 3.20 4.98
CA VAL A 142 8.24 4.07 3.82
C VAL A 142 8.86 3.30 2.66
N GLN A 143 8.31 3.46 1.47
CA GLN A 143 8.82 2.82 0.26
C GLN A 143 8.71 3.75 -0.95
N GLY A 144 9.57 3.52 -1.94
CA GLY A 144 9.60 4.28 -3.16
C GLY A 144 8.47 3.88 -4.10
N ARG A 145 7.96 4.85 -4.85
CA ARG A 145 6.89 4.67 -5.84
C ARG A 145 7.27 5.41 -7.12
N LEU A 146 7.16 4.74 -8.26
CA LEU A 146 7.43 5.34 -9.58
C LEU A 146 6.20 5.21 -10.48
N ASN A 147 5.67 6.33 -10.93
CA ASN A 147 4.58 6.36 -11.91
C ASN A 147 5.11 5.99 -13.30
N MET A 148 4.64 4.88 -13.82
CA MET A 148 5.02 4.31 -15.11
C MET A 148 4.25 4.92 -16.28
N GLY A 149 3.18 5.67 -16.01
CA GLY A 149 2.35 6.35 -17.00
C GLY A 149 0.86 6.06 -16.82
N HIS A 150 0.06 6.81 -17.59
CA HIS A 150 -1.38 6.64 -17.71
C HIS A 150 -1.70 5.86 -18.98
N PHE A 151 -2.78 5.08 -18.96
CA PHE A 151 -3.29 4.33 -20.12
C PHE A 151 -4.81 4.20 -20.09
#